data_AF-A0AAQ3KDK6-F1
#
_entry.id   AF-A0AAQ3KDK6-F1
#
_cell.length_a   1.000
_cell.length_b   1.000
_cell.length_c   1.000
_cell.angle_alpha   90.00
_cell.angle_beta   90.00
_cell.angle_gamma   90.00
#
_symmetry.space_group_name_H-M   'P 1'
#
loop_
_entity.id
_entity.type
_entity.pdbx_description
1 polymer ?
#
loop_
_entity_poly.entity_id
_entity_poly.type
_entity_poly.pdbx_seq_one_letter_code
_entity_poly.pdbx_strand_id
1 'polypeptide(L)'
;MALNATLDAVESQRPCVEEHDYSQRAQWLRAAVLGANDGLLSTASLMMGIGAVKDDARAMLLSGLAGLVAGACSMGIGEFVSVYSQLDIEVAQLKREQRAGRGDEASGERLPSPVQAAAASALAFSMGAAVPLVAAGFISSYRVRLGVTAAAASTALVVFGYTGAALGRAPVGRSCMRVVVGGWVAMAVTFGLMTLFGASAL
;
A
#
# COMPACT_ATOMS: atom_id res chain seq x y z
N MET A 1 -39.83 3.54 -40.20
CA MET A 1 -40.14 2.74 -39.00
C MET A 1 -39.23 1.52 -38.84
N ALA A 2 -38.74 0.89 -39.93
CA ALA A 2 -37.82 -0.26 -39.87
C ALA A 2 -36.32 0.07 -39.67
N LEU A 3 -35.91 1.35 -39.74
CA LEU A 3 -34.49 1.76 -39.61
C LEU A 3 -34.06 2.03 -38.15
N ASN A 4 -35.01 2.31 -37.24
CA ASN A 4 -34.71 2.48 -35.81
C ASN A 4 -34.44 1.14 -35.11
N ALA A 5 -35.15 0.08 -35.52
CA ALA A 5 -35.01 -1.25 -34.93
C ALA A 5 -33.62 -1.88 -35.15
N THR A 6 -32.90 -1.47 -36.21
CA THR A 6 -31.53 -1.93 -36.49
C THR A 6 -30.46 -1.16 -35.73
N LEU A 7 -30.72 0.07 -35.26
CA LEU A 7 -29.79 0.81 -34.40
C LEU A 7 -29.86 0.34 -32.95
N ASP A 8 -31.06 -0.03 -32.48
CA ASP A 8 -31.25 -0.61 -31.15
C ASP A 8 -30.59 -2.01 -31.00
N ALA A 9 -30.44 -2.74 -32.12
CA ALA A 9 -29.79 -4.06 -32.13
C ALA A 9 -28.24 -3.98 -32.13
N VAL A 10 -27.65 -2.84 -32.50
CA VAL A 10 -26.19 -2.64 -32.50
C VAL A 10 -25.70 -2.09 -31.16
N GLU A 11 -26.53 -1.34 -30.42
CA GLU A 11 -26.24 -0.94 -29.02
C GLU A 11 -26.21 -2.17 -28.07
N SER A 12 -26.90 -3.25 -28.43
CA SER A 12 -27.02 -4.50 -27.65
C SER A 12 -25.90 -5.54 -27.91
N GLN A 13 -24.82 -5.15 -28.59
CA GLN A 13 -23.65 -6.02 -28.82
C GLN A 13 -22.32 -5.42 -28.31
N ARG A 14 -22.34 -4.72 -27.16
CA ARG A 14 -21.13 -4.69 -26.32
C ARG A 14 -21.04 -6.05 -25.62
N PRO A 15 -19.95 -6.82 -25.79
CA PRO A 15 -19.85 -8.13 -25.16
C PRO A 15 -19.91 -7.97 -23.63
N CYS A 16 -20.90 -8.60 -23.00
CA CYS A 16 -21.08 -8.66 -21.55
C CYS A 16 -20.07 -9.67 -20.93
N VAL A 17 -18.77 -9.43 -21.14
CA VAL A 17 -17.69 -10.26 -20.59
C VAL A 17 -16.58 -9.33 -20.06
N GLU A 18 -16.32 -9.43 -18.75
CA GLU A 18 -15.13 -8.95 -18.01
C GLU A 18 -15.02 -7.50 -17.47
N GLU A 19 -16.10 -6.72 -17.30
CA GLU A 19 -15.99 -5.47 -16.51
C GLU A 19 -16.09 -5.72 -14.98
N HIS A 20 -16.66 -6.86 -14.60
CA HIS A 20 -17.11 -7.19 -13.24
C HIS A 20 -16.03 -7.72 -12.28
N ASP A 21 -14.99 -8.39 -12.80
CA ASP A 21 -13.87 -8.94 -12.01
C ASP A 21 -12.76 -7.89 -11.81
N TYR A 22 -12.76 -6.84 -12.63
CA TYR A 22 -11.70 -5.85 -12.69
C TYR A 22 -11.71 -4.89 -11.47
N SER A 23 -12.89 -4.51 -10.97
CA SER A 23 -13.03 -3.59 -9.82
C SER A 23 -12.59 -4.22 -8.50
N GLN A 24 -13.06 -5.44 -8.21
CA GLN A 24 -12.65 -6.19 -7.03
C GLN A 24 -11.15 -6.49 -7.07
N ARG A 25 -10.62 -6.86 -8.25
CA ARG A 25 -9.18 -7.05 -8.46
C ARG A 25 -8.36 -5.79 -8.24
N ALA A 26 -8.81 -4.66 -8.79
CA ALA A 26 -8.14 -3.37 -8.61
C ALA A 26 -8.10 -2.96 -7.13
N GLN A 27 -9.14 -3.26 -6.35
CA GLN A 27 -9.21 -2.84 -4.94
C GLN A 27 -8.26 -3.59 -4.02
N TRP A 28 -8.21 -4.93 -4.09
CA TRP A 28 -7.24 -5.68 -3.29
C TRP A 28 -5.80 -5.47 -3.81
N LEU A 29 -5.63 -5.23 -5.11
CA LEU A 29 -4.33 -4.90 -5.70
C LEU A 29 -3.80 -3.55 -5.19
N ARG A 30 -4.65 -2.51 -5.15
CA ARG A 30 -4.32 -1.21 -4.54
C ARG A 30 -3.90 -1.38 -3.09
N ALA A 31 -4.70 -2.11 -2.32
CA ALA A 31 -4.43 -2.38 -0.90
C ALA A 31 -3.08 -3.10 -0.71
N ALA A 32 -2.78 -4.08 -1.57
CA ALA A 32 -1.51 -4.81 -1.56
C ALA A 32 -0.31 -3.91 -1.92
N VAL A 33 -0.40 -3.10 -2.98
CA VAL A 33 0.70 -2.22 -3.40
C VAL A 33 1.01 -1.16 -2.33
N LEU A 34 -0.03 -0.56 -1.73
CA LEU A 34 0.15 0.37 -0.61
C LEU A 34 0.75 -0.34 0.60
N GLY A 35 0.24 -1.53 0.95
CA GLY A 35 0.79 -2.34 2.03
C GLY A 35 2.28 -2.63 1.86
N ALA A 36 2.69 -3.15 0.70
CA ALA A 36 4.10 -3.46 0.43
C ALA A 36 5.02 -2.25 0.53
N ASN A 37 4.60 -1.11 -0.03
CA ASN A 37 5.40 0.11 0.01
C ASN A 37 5.51 0.67 1.43
N ASP A 38 4.41 0.70 2.17
CA ASP A 38 4.38 1.17 3.55
C ASP A 38 5.19 0.23 4.46
N GLY A 39 5.09 -1.08 4.27
CA GLY A 39 5.84 -2.08 5.02
C GLY A 39 7.34 -1.93 4.82
N LEU A 40 7.78 -1.77 3.57
CA LEU A 40 9.17 -1.51 3.25
C LEU A 40 9.66 -0.21 3.90
N LEU A 41 8.95 0.89 3.66
CA LEU A 41 9.42 2.21 4.05
C LEU A 41 9.39 2.42 5.57
N SER A 42 8.29 2.03 6.23
CA SER A 42 8.15 2.19 7.68
C SER A 42 9.17 1.36 8.46
N THR A 43 9.35 0.09 8.07
CA THR A 43 10.32 -0.81 8.71
C THR A 43 11.74 -0.33 8.47
N ALA A 44 12.09 0.03 7.24
CA ALA A 44 13.41 0.57 6.92
C ALA A 44 13.70 1.87 7.69
N SER A 45 12.73 2.78 7.78
CA SER A 45 12.87 4.05 8.51
C SER A 45 13.03 3.82 10.02
N LEU A 46 12.25 2.92 10.63
CA LEU A 46 12.40 2.55 12.04
C LEU A 46 13.77 1.93 12.34
N MET A 47 14.22 1.02 11.47
CA MET A 47 15.53 0.38 11.63
C MET A 47 16.67 1.41 11.49
N MET A 48 16.60 2.30 10.50
CA MET A 48 17.57 3.40 10.35
C MET A 48 17.55 4.34 11.54
N GLY A 49 16.37 4.72 12.04
CA GLY A 49 16.22 5.58 13.21
C GLY A 49 16.85 4.98 14.47
N ILE A 50 16.60 3.71 14.76
CA ILE A 50 17.23 3.03 15.91
C ILE A 50 18.73 2.87 15.71
N GLY A 51 19.17 2.55 14.49
CA GLY A 51 20.58 2.54 14.13
C GLY A 51 21.25 3.92 14.22
N ALA A 52 20.50 5.01 14.24
CA ALA A 52 21.05 6.36 14.42
C ALA A 52 21.47 6.65 15.88
N VAL A 53 20.93 5.89 16.85
CA VAL A 53 21.13 6.10 18.29
C VAL A 53 21.90 4.94 18.93
N LYS A 54 21.80 3.74 18.38
CA LYS A 54 22.46 2.53 18.90
C LYS A 54 23.18 1.76 17.80
N ASP A 55 24.41 1.37 18.08
CA ASP A 55 25.23 0.55 17.17
C ASP A 55 24.89 -0.95 17.23
N ASP A 56 23.95 -1.34 18.10
CA ASP A 56 23.58 -2.73 18.33
C ASP A 56 22.64 -3.28 17.24
N ALA A 57 23.01 -4.44 16.68
CA ALA A 57 22.23 -5.14 15.67
C ALA A 57 20.88 -5.60 16.23
N ARG A 58 20.86 -6.06 17.48
CA ARG A 58 19.64 -6.63 18.08
C ARG A 58 18.59 -5.53 18.29
N ALA A 59 18.99 -4.36 18.79
CA ALA A 59 18.11 -3.21 18.92
C ALA A 59 17.46 -2.82 17.57
N MET A 60 18.27 -2.77 16.50
CA MET A 60 17.80 -2.44 15.15
C MET A 60 16.82 -3.49 14.60
N LEU A 61 17.13 -4.78 14.74
CA LEU A 61 16.29 -5.88 14.25
C LEU A 61 14.99 -6.02 15.06
N LEU A 62 15.06 -5.84 16.38
CA LEU A 62 13.88 -5.90 17.25
C LEU A 62 12.92 -4.76 16.96
N SER A 63 13.41 -3.55 16.65
CA SER A 63 12.52 -2.45 16.25
C SER A 63 11.88 -2.71 14.89
N GLY A 64 12.63 -3.26 13.93
CA GLY A 64 12.10 -3.67 12.63
C GLY A 64 11.03 -4.75 12.77
N LEU A 65 11.26 -5.77 13.59
CA LEU A 65 10.28 -6.84 13.82
C LEU A 65 9.04 -6.33 14.54
N ALA A 66 9.21 -5.49 15.57
CA ALA A 66 8.09 -4.86 16.26
C ALA A 66 7.27 -3.97 15.31
N GLY A 67 7.94 -3.17 14.48
CA GLY A 67 7.33 -2.35 13.45
C GLY A 67 6.61 -3.17 12.38
N LEU A 68 7.16 -4.32 11.98
CA LEU A 68 6.53 -5.26 11.06
C LEU A 68 5.20 -5.76 11.62
N VAL A 69 5.21 -6.31 12.84
CA VAL A 69 4.02 -6.89 13.46
C VAL A 69 2.97 -5.82 13.74
N ALA A 70 3.37 -4.70 14.35
CA ALA A 70 2.47 -3.60 14.65
C ALA A 70 1.89 -2.98 13.38
N GLY A 71 2.73 -2.76 12.37
CA GLY A 71 2.34 -2.18 11.10
C GLY A 71 1.44 -3.09 10.28
N ALA A 72 1.74 -4.39 10.18
CA ALA A 72 0.89 -5.34 9.44
C ALA A 72 -0.52 -5.44 10.04
N CYS A 73 -0.61 -5.53 11.38
CA CYS A 73 -1.89 -5.52 12.09
C CYS A 73 -2.64 -4.20 11.87
N SER A 74 -1.96 -3.06 12.00
CA SER A 74 -2.58 -1.75 11.81
C SER A 74 -3.06 -1.53 10.38
N MET A 75 -2.30 -2.00 9.38
CA MET A 75 -2.65 -1.89 7.96
C MET A 75 -3.88 -2.75 7.63
N GLY A 76 -3.91 -3.99 8.13
CA GLY A 76 -5.06 -4.88 7.93
C GLY A 76 -6.33 -4.31 8.54
N ILE A 77 -6.25 -3.81 9.78
CA ILE A 77 -7.39 -3.17 10.45
C ILE A 77 -7.80 -1.89 9.71
N GLY A 78 -6.86 -1.03 9.34
CA GLY A 78 -7.13 0.24 8.65
C GLY A 78 -7.82 0.04 7.31
N GLU A 79 -7.37 -0.95 6.53
CA GLU A 79 -7.97 -1.30 5.24
C GLU A 79 -9.37 -1.91 5.45
N PHE A 80 -9.56 -2.80 6.42
CA PHE A 80 -10.88 -3.37 6.75
C PHE A 80 -11.90 -2.27 7.10
N VAL A 81 -11.52 -1.35 7.98
CA VAL A 81 -12.39 -0.23 8.40
C VAL A 81 -12.64 0.75 7.25
N SER A 82 -11.63 1.01 6.40
CA SER A 82 -11.76 1.89 5.25
C SER A 82 -12.77 1.35 4.23
N VAL A 83 -12.67 0.06 3.89
CA VAL A 83 -13.61 -0.58 2.95
C VAL A 83 -15.01 -0.61 3.52
N TYR A 84 -15.17 -0.90 4.81
CA TYR A 84 -16.48 -0.89 5.47
C TYR A 84 -17.10 0.52 5.46
N SER A 85 -16.29 1.56 5.69
CA SER A 85 -16.77 2.94 5.65
C SER A 85 -17.23 3.36 4.25
N GLN A 86 -16.54 2.90 3.19
CA GLN A 86 -16.96 3.16 1.80
C GLN A 86 -18.32 2.52 1.51
N LEU A 87 -18.52 1.29 1.98
CA LEU A 87 -19.77 0.55 1.89
C LEU A 87 -20.92 1.25 2.62
N ASP A 88 -20.67 1.77 3.82
CA ASP A 88 -21.67 2.52 4.59
C ASP A 88 -22.11 3.82 3.88
N ILE A 89 -21.18 4.52 3.21
CA ILE A 89 -21.47 5.73 2.44
C ILE A 89 -22.35 5.39 1.23
N GLU A 90 -22.02 4.34 0.49
CA GLU A 90 -22.78 3.88 -0.68
C GLU A 90 -24.21 3.51 -0.29
N VAL A 91 -24.39 2.70 0.76
CA VAL A 91 -25.72 2.32 1.28
C VAL A 91 -26.51 3.55 1.74
N ALA A 92 -25.84 4.53 2.36
CA ALA A 92 -26.47 5.78 2.76
C ALA A 92 -26.89 6.64 1.56
N GLN A 93 -26.14 6.64 0.46
CA GLN A 93 -26.48 7.34 -0.78
C GLN A 93 -27.70 6.68 -1.45
N LEU A 94 -27.70 5.35 -1.60
CA LEU A 94 -28.82 4.60 -2.17
C LEU A 94 -30.13 4.86 -1.41
N LYS A 95 -30.09 4.88 -0.07
CA LYS A 95 -31.27 5.18 0.76
C LYS A 95 -31.79 6.61 0.56
N ARG A 96 -30.93 7.58 0.22
CA ARG A 96 -31.33 8.96 -0.10
C ARG A 96 -31.97 9.05 -1.48
N GLU A 97 -31.42 8.35 -2.47
CA GLU A 97 -31.93 8.33 -3.84
C GLU A 97 -33.29 7.64 -3.93
N GLN A 98 -33.46 6.50 -3.23
CA GLN A 98 -34.75 5.83 -3.09
C GLN A 98 -35.82 6.75 -2.47
N ARG A 99 -35.47 7.48 -1.40
CA ARG A 99 -36.38 8.45 -0.77
C ARG A 99 -36.71 9.66 -1.66
N ALA A 100 -35.80 10.04 -2.55
CA ALA A 100 -35.99 11.14 -3.49
C ALA A 100 -36.78 10.74 -4.74
N GLY A 101 -37.24 9.48 -4.85
CA GLY A 101 -38.00 9.00 -6.00
C GLY A 101 -37.20 8.92 -7.31
N ARG A 102 -35.87 8.98 -7.25
CA ARG A 102 -34.95 8.89 -8.40
C ARG A 102 -34.45 7.45 -8.60
N GLY A 103 -35.33 6.47 -8.42
CA GLY A 103 -35.00 5.06 -8.57
C GLY A 103 -34.96 4.63 -10.02
N ASP A 104 -34.05 5.21 -10.81
CA ASP A 104 -33.64 4.62 -12.10
C ASP A 104 -32.33 3.87 -11.87
N GLU A 105 -32.24 2.69 -12.49
CA GLU A 105 -31.37 1.56 -12.14
C GLU A 105 -30.05 1.89 -11.44
N ALA A 106 -30.06 1.86 -10.10
CA ALA A 106 -28.86 1.74 -9.30
C ALA A 106 -28.23 0.38 -9.63
N SER A 107 -27.32 0.38 -10.61
CA SER A 107 -26.36 -0.72 -10.79
C SER A 107 -25.69 -0.93 -9.44
N GLY A 108 -26.10 -1.98 -8.72
CA GLY A 108 -25.50 -2.37 -7.47
C GLY A 108 -24.06 -2.77 -7.75
N GLU A 109 -23.14 -1.82 -7.64
CA GLU A 109 -21.72 -2.14 -7.59
C GLU A 109 -21.53 -3.08 -6.40
N ARG A 110 -20.98 -4.26 -6.69
CA ARG A 110 -20.89 -5.29 -5.67
C ARG A 110 -19.80 -4.90 -4.69
N LEU A 111 -20.26 -4.54 -3.51
CA LEU A 111 -19.53 -4.18 -2.30
C LEU A 111 -18.15 -4.86 -2.19
N PRO A 112 -17.06 -4.10 -2.01
CA PRO A 112 -15.73 -4.66 -1.99
C PRO A 112 -15.55 -5.62 -0.82
N SER A 113 -14.91 -6.77 -1.04
CA SER A 113 -14.64 -7.75 0.02
C SER A 113 -13.62 -7.21 1.03
N PRO A 114 -14.05 -6.77 2.24
CA PRO A 114 -13.21 -6.01 3.16
C PRO A 114 -12.10 -6.88 3.75
N VAL A 115 -12.41 -8.14 4.04
CA VAL A 115 -11.44 -9.10 4.60
C VAL A 115 -10.34 -9.43 3.58
N GLN A 116 -10.67 -9.56 2.30
CA GLN A 116 -9.69 -9.87 1.27
C GLN A 116 -8.72 -8.70 1.05
N ALA A 117 -9.22 -7.47 0.99
CA ALA A 117 -8.37 -6.28 0.86
C ALA A 117 -7.46 -6.09 2.08
N ALA A 118 -8.00 -6.28 3.28
CA ALA A 118 -7.25 -6.23 4.54
C ALA A 118 -6.16 -7.31 4.63
N ALA A 119 -6.47 -8.55 4.26
CA ALA A 119 -5.49 -9.63 4.24
C ALA A 119 -4.39 -9.36 3.19
N ALA A 120 -4.78 -8.91 1.99
CA ALA A 120 -3.84 -8.58 0.93
C ALA A 120 -2.88 -7.46 1.35
N SER A 121 -3.37 -6.38 1.99
CA SER A 121 -2.53 -5.29 2.47
C SER A 121 -1.59 -5.71 3.61
N ALA A 122 -2.08 -6.47 4.60
CA ALA A 122 -1.27 -6.94 5.72
C ALA A 122 -0.17 -7.91 5.30
N LEU A 123 -0.48 -8.83 4.38
CA LEU A 123 0.51 -9.77 3.83
C LEU A 123 1.54 -9.04 2.97
N ALA A 124 1.09 -8.14 2.09
CA ALA A 124 1.99 -7.33 1.27
C ALA A 124 2.89 -6.44 2.14
N PHE A 125 2.36 -5.84 3.21
CA PHE A 125 3.13 -5.11 4.21
C PHE A 125 4.21 -5.97 4.84
N SER A 126 3.86 -7.17 5.29
CA SER A 126 4.81 -8.10 5.88
C SER A 126 5.93 -8.49 4.89
N MET A 127 5.58 -8.70 3.61
CA MET A 127 6.57 -8.97 2.56
C MET A 127 7.48 -7.78 2.30
N GLY A 128 6.95 -6.55 2.25
CA GLY A 128 7.76 -5.33 2.10
C GLY A 128 8.69 -5.10 3.30
N ALA A 129 8.18 -5.28 4.51
CA ALA A 129 8.91 -5.14 5.76
C ALA A 129 10.01 -6.18 5.95
N ALA A 130 9.85 -7.38 5.38
CA ALA A 130 10.85 -8.44 5.45
C ALA A 130 12.16 -8.05 4.74
N VAL A 131 12.10 -7.24 3.68
CA VAL A 131 13.29 -6.87 2.88
C VAL A 131 14.40 -6.20 3.72
N PRO A 132 14.15 -5.08 4.43
CA PRO A 132 15.17 -4.44 5.25
C PRO A 132 15.60 -5.30 6.44
N LEU A 133 14.69 -6.11 7.00
CA LEU A 133 14.99 -7.05 8.09
C LEU A 133 15.99 -8.12 7.67
N VAL A 134 15.74 -8.77 6.53
CA VAL A 134 16.63 -9.79 5.97
C VAL A 134 17.96 -9.16 5.58
N ALA A 135 17.96 -7.97 4.98
CA ALA A 135 19.17 -7.26 4.60
C ALA A 135 20.08 -6.95 5.80
N ALA A 136 19.49 -6.53 6.93
CA ALA A 136 20.24 -6.19 8.14
C ALA A 136 20.68 -7.42 8.97
N GLY A 137 19.92 -8.52 8.88
CA GLY A 137 20.06 -9.68 9.77
C GLY A 137 21.42 -10.39 9.70
N PHE A 138 22.10 -10.32 8.56
CA PHE A 138 23.35 -11.06 8.32
C PHE A 138 24.63 -10.21 8.50
N ILE A 139 24.52 -8.99 9.03
CA ILE A 139 25.64 -8.03 9.03
C ILE A 139 26.02 -7.59 10.45
N SER A 140 27.22 -7.96 10.88
CA SER A 140 27.74 -7.58 12.20
C SER A 140 28.26 -6.14 12.25
N SER A 141 28.89 -5.65 11.18
CA SER A 141 29.46 -4.29 11.15
C SER A 141 28.38 -3.22 11.04
N TYR A 142 28.35 -2.29 12.00
CA TYR A 142 27.36 -1.23 12.11
C TYR A 142 27.22 -0.39 10.83
N ARG A 143 28.33 0.18 10.34
CA ARG A 143 28.33 1.07 9.16
C ARG A 143 27.87 0.32 7.91
N VAL A 144 28.30 -0.93 7.76
CA VAL A 144 27.91 -1.78 6.63
C VAL A 144 26.44 -2.15 6.75
N ARG A 145 25.94 -2.44 7.94
CA ARG A 145 24.52 -2.79 8.17
C ARG A 145 23.60 -1.65 7.79
N LEU A 146 23.90 -0.42 8.21
CA LEU A 146 23.14 0.77 7.80
C LEU A 146 23.18 0.97 6.29
N GLY A 147 24.38 0.92 5.69
CA GLY A 147 24.56 1.09 4.26
C GLY A 147 23.78 0.04 3.44
N VAL A 148 23.86 -1.24 3.82
CA VAL A 148 23.16 -2.32 3.13
C VAL A 148 21.65 -2.23 3.35
N THR A 149 21.18 -1.87 4.54
CA THR A 149 19.74 -1.68 4.80
C THR A 149 19.17 -0.56 3.93
N ALA A 150 19.86 0.58 3.87
CA ALA A 150 19.47 1.71 3.03
C ALA A 150 19.53 1.37 1.53
N ALA A 151 20.58 0.66 1.08
CA ALA A 151 20.72 0.23 -0.31
C ALA A 151 19.66 -0.80 -0.71
N ALA A 152 19.38 -1.78 0.16
CA ALA A 152 18.33 -2.77 -0.05
C ALA A 152 16.95 -2.11 -0.10
N ALA A 153 16.65 -1.18 0.82
CA ALA A 153 15.41 -0.42 0.81
C ALA A 153 15.27 0.44 -0.46
N SER A 154 16.35 1.11 -0.88
CA SER A 154 16.34 1.92 -2.12
C SER A 154 16.10 1.06 -3.36
N THR A 155 16.75 -0.09 -3.45
CA THR A 155 16.57 -1.04 -4.56
C THR A 155 15.13 -1.57 -4.58
N ALA A 156 14.60 -1.93 -3.41
CA ALA A 156 13.23 -2.41 -3.29
C ALA A 156 12.20 -1.31 -3.59
N LEU A 157 12.43 -0.05 -3.22
CA LEU A 157 11.58 1.09 -3.58
C LEU A 157 11.55 1.31 -5.09
N VAL A 158 12.67 1.15 -5.79
CA VAL A 158 12.69 1.18 -7.26
C VAL A 158 11.86 0.04 -7.84
N VAL A 159 12.03 -1.18 -7.32
CA VAL A 159 11.27 -2.35 -7.79
C VAL A 159 9.77 -2.20 -7.53
N PHE A 160 9.36 -1.77 -6.33
CA PHE A 160 7.95 -1.53 -6.01
C PHE A 160 7.37 -0.32 -6.74
N GLY A 161 8.14 0.75 -6.92
CA GLY A 161 7.75 1.90 -7.75
C GLY A 161 7.50 1.49 -9.20
N TYR A 162 8.37 0.63 -9.75
CA TYR A 162 8.21 0.07 -11.09
C TYR A 162 6.98 -0.84 -11.16
N THR A 163 6.89 -1.82 -10.25
CA THR A 163 5.84 -2.84 -10.24
C THR A 163 4.47 -2.20 -9.99
N GLY A 164 4.35 -1.27 -9.05
CA GLY A 164 3.12 -0.53 -8.80
C GLY A 164 2.69 0.32 -10.00
N ALA A 165 3.63 0.92 -10.73
CA ALA A 165 3.31 1.65 -11.96
C ALA A 165 2.88 0.72 -13.10
N ALA A 166 3.54 -0.43 -13.25
CA ALA A 166 3.21 -1.44 -14.25
C ALA A 166 1.80 -2.01 -14.00
N LEU A 167 1.48 -2.33 -12.74
CA LEU A 167 0.18 -2.84 -12.31
C LEU A 167 -0.94 -1.78 -12.44
N GLY A 168 -0.64 -0.52 -12.12
CA GLY A 168 -1.59 0.59 -12.22
C GLY A 168 -1.70 1.23 -13.61
N ARG A 169 -1.02 0.68 -14.63
CA ARG A 169 -0.87 1.27 -15.98
C ARG A 169 -0.52 2.77 -15.98
N ALA A 170 0.29 3.19 -15.01
CA ALA A 170 0.68 4.57 -14.80
C ALA A 170 2.08 4.86 -15.40
N PRO A 171 2.45 6.12 -15.67
CA PRO A 171 3.78 6.45 -16.16
C PRO A 171 4.87 6.09 -15.14
N VAL A 172 5.65 5.05 -15.45
CA VAL A 172 6.64 4.41 -14.58
C VAL A 172 7.66 5.40 -14.02
N GLY A 173 8.23 6.27 -14.86
CA GLY A 173 9.25 7.23 -14.42
C GLY A 173 8.77 8.17 -13.31
N ARG A 174 7.57 8.73 -13.44
CA ARG A 174 6.99 9.63 -12.42
C ARG A 174 6.62 8.88 -11.15
N SER A 175 6.21 7.61 -11.26
CA SER A 175 5.89 6.79 -10.10
C SER A 175 7.13 6.43 -9.29
N CYS A 176 8.16 5.87 -9.94
CA CYS A 176 9.42 5.52 -9.28
C CYS A 176 10.06 6.74 -8.60
N MET A 177 10.07 7.89 -9.27
CA MET A 177 10.66 9.10 -8.69
C MET A 177 9.96 9.52 -7.40
N ARG A 178 8.62 9.48 -7.34
CA ARG A 178 7.86 9.82 -6.13
C ARG A 178 8.14 8.85 -4.98
N VAL A 179 8.16 7.55 -5.27
CA VAL A 179 8.36 6.50 -4.27
C VAL A 179 9.78 6.55 -3.70
N VAL A 180 10.79 6.66 -4.56
CA VAL A 180 12.21 6.71 -4.13
C VAL A 180 12.52 8.00 -3.38
N VAL A 181 12.13 9.16 -3.94
CA VAL A 181 12.39 10.46 -3.28
C VAL A 181 11.64 10.55 -1.96
N GLY A 182 10.36 10.18 -1.94
CA GLY A 182 9.57 10.14 -0.71
C GLY A 182 10.18 9.21 0.33
N GLY A 183 10.66 8.04 -0.10
CA GLY A 183 11.29 7.07 0.78
C GLY A 183 12.61 7.55 1.39
N TRP A 184 13.49 8.16 0.59
CA TRP A 184 14.74 8.74 1.08
C TRP A 184 14.50 9.89 2.04
N VAL A 185 13.54 10.77 1.74
CA VAL A 185 13.16 11.87 2.64
C VAL A 185 12.67 11.32 3.97
N ALA A 186 11.79 10.32 3.96
CA ALA A 186 11.29 9.70 5.19
C ALA A 186 12.43 9.08 6.02
N MET A 187 13.30 8.29 5.40
CA MET A 187 14.44 7.67 6.10
C MET A 187 15.41 8.72 6.65
N ALA A 188 15.70 9.78 5.90
CA ALA A 188 16.58 10.88 6.34
C ALA A 188 15.97 11.64 7.52
N VAL A 189 14.67 11.93 7.48
CA VAL A 189 13.96 12.60 8.58
C VAL A 189 13.93 11.72 9.82
N THR A 190 13.59 10.44 9.70
CA THR A 190 13.55 9.52 10.85
C THR A 190 14.94 9.33 11.46
N PHE A 191 15.98 9.17 10.63
CA PHE A 191 17.36 9.09 11.09
C PHE A 191 17.77 10.37 11.81
N GLY A 192 17.58 11.53 11.18
CA GLY A 192 17.97 12.83 11.74
C GLY A 192 17.25 13.17 13.04
N LEU A 193 15.94 12.94 13.12
CA LEU A 193 15.17 13.13 14.36
C LEU A 193 15.69 12.23 15.48
N MET A 194 15.90 10.94 15.19
CA MET A 194 16.43 10.02 16.19
C MET A 194 17.85 10.40 16.62
N THR A 195 18.72 10.86 15.72
CA THR A 195 20.04 11.39 16.10
C THR A 195 19.94 12.59 17.02
N LEU A 196 19.01 13.52 16.77
CA LEU A 196 18.80 14.71 17.61
C LEU A 196 18.31 14.33 19.02
N PHE A 197 17.31 13.45 19.11
CA PHE A 197 16.79 12.99 20.39
C PHE A 197 17.80 12.12 21.14
N GLY A 198 18.54 11.26 20.43
CA GLY A 198 19.61 10.45 21.00
C GLY A 198 20.72 11.31 21.58
N ALA A 199 21.12 12.37 20.88
CA ALA A 199 22.11 13.34 21.36
C ALA A 199 21.63 14.16 22.57
N SER A 200 20.31 14.32 22.75
CA SER A 200 19.71 15.06 23.87
C SER A 200 19.44 14.17 25.09
N ALA A 201 19.50 12.85 24.94
CA ALA A 201 19.21 11.85 25.97
C ALA A 201 20.48 11.22 26.57
N LEU A 202 21.66 11.54 26.03
CA LEU A 202 22.98 11.24 26.58
C LEU A 202 23.53 12.46 27.33
#